data_AF-A0A0G1JPT4-F1
#
_entry.id   AF-A0A0G1JPT4-F1
#
_cell.length_a   1.000
_cell.length_b   1.000
_cell.length_c   1.000
_cell.angle_alpha   90.00
_cell.angle_beta   90.00
_cell.angle_gamma   90.00
#
_symmetry.space_group_name_H-M   'P 1'
#
loop_
_entity.id
_entity.type
_entity.pdbx_description
1 polymer ?
#
loop_
_entity_poly.entity_id
_entity_poly.type
_entity_poly.pdbx_seq_one_letter_code
_entity_poly.pdbx_strand_id
1 'polypeptide(L)'
;GEDPLFIARRLIIFSSEDIGVAQPTALVVANAVFQACNTIGYPECAINLAHGVVYLSNSPKNRSAYDGLRAAQSDVSRFGNLPIPLSLRNATTKLMKNLGYGSDYEMYSEADLLPEKLLGKKYFQKK
;
A
#
# COMPACT_ATOMS: atom_id res chain seq x y z
N GLY A 1 -8.13 -26.25 -17.21
CA GLY A 1 -7.32 -25.67 -16.12
C GLY A 1 -7.63 -24.19 -16.02
N GLU A 2 -7.23 -23.55 -14.93
CA GLU A 2 -7.41 -22.10 -14.72
C GLU A 2 -6.48 -21.28 -15.64
N ASP A 3 -6.83 -20.02 -15.92
CA ASP A 3 -5.99 -19.09 -16.68
C ASP A 3 -4.65 -18.83 -15.94
N PRO A 4 -3.47 -19.03 -16.56
CA PRO A 4 -2.19 -18.73 -15.92
C PRO A 4 -2.06 -17.27 -15.46
N LEU A 5 -2.70 -16.32 -16.14
CA LEU A 5 -2.71 -14.93 -15.72
C LEU A 5 -3.54 -14.72 -14.46
N PHE A 6 -4.57 -15.54 -14.21
CA PHE A 6 -5.28 -15.52 -12.93
C PHE A 6 -4.35 -15.91 -11.79
N ILE A 7 -3.58 -16.97 -11.96
CA ILE A 7 -2.59 -17.41 -10.96
C ILE A 7 -1.53 -16.30 -10.75
N ALA A 8 -0.98 -15.74 -11.82
CA ALA A 8 0.03 -14.69 -11.72
C ALA A 8 -0.49 -13.41 -11.02
N ARG A 9 -1.75 -13.01 -11.25
CA ARG A 9 -2.39 -11.91 -10.50
C ARG A 9 -2.44 -12.19 -8.99
N ARG A 10 -2.72 -13.44 -8.60
CA ARG A 10 -2.69 -13.85 -7.19
C ARG A 10 -1.29 -13.76 -6.57
N LEU A 11 -0.25 -14.08 -7.34
CA LEU A 11 1.14 -13.91 -6.88
C LEU A 11 1.51 -12.44 -6.63
N ILE A 12 1.02 -11.52 -7.47
CA ILE A 12 1.21 -10.08 -7.25
C ILE A 12 0.55 -9.65 -5.93
N ILE A 13 -0.71 -10.04 -5.70
CA ILE A 13 -1.41 -9.72 -4.45
C ILE A 13 -0.65 -10.29 -3.25
N PHE A 14 -0.29 -11.58 -3.31
CA PHE A 14 0.47 -12.26 -2.25
C PHE A 14 1.79 -11.55 -1.93
N SER A 15 2.50 -11.06 -2.95
CA SER A 15 3.77 -10.34 -2.77
C SER A 15 3.61 -9.05 -1.95
N SER A 16 2.49 -8.34 -2.07
CA SER A 16 2.22 -7.13 -1.29
C SER A 16 1.54 -7.42 0.05
N GLU A 17 0.67 -8.42 0.10
CA GLU A 17 -0.12 -8.77 1.28
C GLU A 17 0.73 -9.51 2.32
N ASP A 18 1.41 -10.59 1.92
CA ASP A 18 2.03 -11.54 2.84
C ASP A 18 3.54 -11.36 2.99
N ILE A 19 4.21 -10.78 1.99
CA ILE A 19 5.65 -10.48 2.04
C ILE A 19 5.88 -9.00 2.35
N GLY A 20 5.23 -8.12 1.58
CA GLY A 20 5.17 -6.69 1.83
C GLY A 20 6.54 -6.05 2.01
N VAL A 21 6.67 -5.25 3.06
CA VAL A 21 7.89 -4.47 3.34
C VAL A 21 9.08 -5.30 3.81
N ALA A 22 8.89 -6.59 4.13
CA ALA A 22 10.02 -7.44 4.50
C ALA A 22 10.92 -7.77 3.31
N GLN A 23 10.36 -7.83 2.10
CA GLN A 23 11.13 -7.98 0.87
C GLN A 23 10.43 -7.24 -0.27
N PRO A 24 10.62 -5.91 -0.39
CA PRO A 24 9.93 -5.10 -1.39
C PRO A 24 10.16 -5.54 -2.84
N THR A 25 11.30 -6.20 -3.12
CA THR A 25 11.63 -6.78 -4.43
C THR A 25 10.71 -7.93 -4.83
N ALA A 26 9.95 -8.54 -3.91
CA ALA A 26 8.98 -9.58 -4.23
C ALA A 26 7.87 -9.10 -5.17
N LEU A 27 7.44 -7.84 -5.03
CA LEU A 27 6.47 -7.25 -5.95
C LEU A 27 7.04 -7.10 -7.36
N VAL A 28 8.33 -6.78 -7.49
CA VAL A 28 9.02 -6.68 -8.78
C VAL A 28 9.08 -8.05 -9.45
N VAL A 29 9.49 -9.08 -8.70
CA VAL A 29 9.54 -10.47 -9.21
C VAL A 29 8.15 -10.97 -9.62
N ALA A 30 7.12 -10.74 -8.81
CA ALA A 30 5.76 -11.15 -9.13
C ALA A 30 5.22 -10.46 -10.40
N ASN A 31 5.53 -9.17 -10.60
CA ASN A 31 5.19 -8.46 -11.83
C ASN A 31 5.94 -9.02 -13.05
N ALA A 32 7.23 -9.34 -12.89
CA ALA A 32 8.01 -9.96 -13.97
C ALA A 32 7.44 -11.34 -14.36
N VAL A 33 7.00 -12.13 -13.37
CA VAL A 33 6.32 -13.41 -13.62
C VAL A 33 5.00 -13.21 -14.37
N PHE A 34 4.19 -12.23 -13.97
CA PHE A 34 2.96 -11.90 -14.67
C PHE A 34 3.21 -11.48 -16.13
N GLN A 35 4.17 -10.59 -16.36
CA GLN A 35 4.55 -10.18 -17.71
C GLN A 35 5.05 -11.36 -18.54
N ALA A 36 5.92 -12.21 -17.98
CA ALA A 36 6.37 -13.42 -18.66
C ALA A 36 5.21 -14.35 -19.02
N CYS A 37 4.22 -14.52 -18.14
CA CYS A 37 3.02 -15.30 -18.44
C CYS A 37 2.21 -14.71 -19.60
N ASN A 38 2.09 -13.38 -19.66
CA ASN A 38 1.35 -12.69 -20.71
C ASN A 38 2.07 -12.74 -22.06
N THR A 39 3.40 -12.66 -22.06
CA THR A 39 4.22 -12.67 -23.28
C THR A 39 4.44 -14.08 -23.83
N ILE A 40 4.72 -15.05 -22.96
CA ILE A 40 5.07 -16.42 -23.37
C ILE A 40 3.80 -17.26 -23.60
N GLY A 41 2.79 -17.10 -22.75
CA GLY A 41 1.58 -17.92 -22.80
C GLY A 41 1.79 -19.36 -22.31
N TYR A 42 0.69 -20.10 -22.24
CA TYR A 42 0.68 -21.50 -21.82
C TYR A 42 0.94 -22.43 -23.02
N PRO A 43 1.68 -23.54 -22.86
CA PRO A 43 2.16 -24.18 -21.61
C PRO A 43 3.46 -23.64 -21.01
N GLU A 44 4.31 -22.97 -21.78
CA GLU A 44 5.69 -22.66 -21.39
C GLU A 44 5.77 -21.72 -20.18
N CYS A 45 4.81 -20.80 -20.01
CA CYS A 45 4.77 -19.90 -18.86
C CYS A 45 4.59 -20.60 -17.50
N ALA A 46 4.23 -21.88 -17.49
CA ALA A 46 4.18 -22.67 -16.26
C ALA A 46 5.54 -22.69 -15.52
N ILE A 47 6.66 -22.59 -16.24
CA ILE A 47 8.00 -22.52 -15.66
C ILE A 47 8.19 -21.19 -14.90
N ASN A 48 7.72 -20.07 -15.47
CA ASN A 48 7.77 -18.76 -14.83
C ASN A 48 6.89 -18.70 -13.58
N LEU A 49 5.69 -19.28 -13.65
CA LEU A 49 4.80 -19.42 -12.49
C LEU A 49 5.48 -20.23 -11.38
N ALA A 50 6.06 -21.38 -11.71
CA ALA A 50 6.75 -22.22 -10.74
C ALA A 50 7.90 -21.47 -10.04
N HIS A 51 8.73 -20.76 -10.82
CA HIS A 51 9.80 -19.92 -10.26
C HIS A 51 9.23 -18.84 -9.32
N GLY A 52 8.22 -18.09 -9.76
CA GLY A 52 7.58 -17.06 -8.95
C GLY A 52 7.03 -17.60 -7.62
N VAL A 53 6.32 -18.73 -7.67
CA VAL A 53 5.74 -19.38 -6.49
C VAL A 53 6.84 -19.77 -5.50
N VAL A 54 7.90 -20.44 -5.96
CA VAL A 54 9.01 -20.88 -5.09
C VAL A 54 9.70 -19.68 -4.45
N TYR A 55 9.98 -18.64 -5.24
CA TYR A 55 10.60 -17.40 -4.74
C TYR A 55 9.75 -16.78 -3.62
N LEU A 56 8.46 -16.51 -3.90
CA LEU A 56 7.56 -15.86 -2.95
C LEU A 56 7.32 -16.72 -1.70
N SER A 57 7.26 -18.05 -1.86
CA SER A 57 7.07 -18.97 -0.74
C SER A 57 8.24 -18.90 0.25
N ASN A 58 9.48 -18.75 -0.24
CA ASN A 58 10.69 -18.66 0.57
C ASN A 58 11.02 -17.23 1.07
N SER A 59 10.36 -16.20 0.57
CA SER A 59 10.55 -14.82 1.05
C SER A 59 10.13 -14.64 2.53
N PRO A 60 10.75 -13.72 3.27
CA PRO A 60 10.29 -13.35 4.62
C PRO A 60 8.88 -12.77 4.57
N LYS A 61 8.07 -13.06 5.58
CA LYS A 61 6.65 -12.69 5.60
C LYS A 61 6.39 -11.50 6.51
N ASN A 62 5.71 -10.48 6.00
CA ASN A 62 5.29 -9.33 6.78
C ASN A 62 4.03 -8.67 6.21
N ARG A 63 2.93 -8.84 6.95
CA ARG A 63 1.61 -8.29 6.64
C ARG A 63 1.38 -6.87 7.19
N SER A 64 2.34 -6.23 7.84
CA SER A 64 2.09 -4.98 8.59
C SER A 64 1.61 -3.81 7.72
N ALA A 65 2.04 -3.73 6.47
CA ALA A 65 1.52 -2.74 5.52
C ALA A 65 0.06 -3.01 5.15
N TYR A 66 -0.29 -4.27 4.90
CA TYR A 66 -1.66 -4.70 4.61
C TYR A 66 -2.57 -4.45 5.82
N ASP A 67 -2.16 -4.89 7.00
CA ASP A 67 -2.92 -4.74 8.24
C ASP A 67 -3.13 -3.25 8.58
N GLY A 68 -2.09 -2.43 8.37
CA GLY A 68 -2.18 -0.97 8.53
C GLY A 68 -3.19 -0.33 7.58
N LEU A 69 -3.22 -0.74 6.31
CA LEU A 69 -4.25 -0.28 5.36
C LEU A 69 -5.66 -0.70 5.80
N ARG A 70 -5.85 -1.95 6.23
CA ARG A 70 -7.16 -2.43 6.70
C ARG A 70 -7.64 -1.64 7.93
N ALA A 71 -6.74 -1.35 8.86
CA ALA A 71 -7.03 -0.55 10.05
C ALA A 71 -7.43 0.89 9.68
N ALA A 72 -6.69 1.54 8.78
CA ALA A 72 -7.01 2.88 8.31
C ALA A 72 -8.37 2.93 7.59
N GLN A 73 -8.66 1.93 6.74
CA GLN A 73 -9.96 1.83 6.07
C GLN A 73 -11.11 1.62 7.06
N SER A 74 -10.89 0.83 8.11
CA SER A 74 -11.89 0.64 9.17
C SER A 74 -12.22 1.95 9.89
N ASP A 75 -11.20 2.76 10.20
CA ASP A 75 -11.41 4.06 10.83
C ASP A 75 -12.14 5.04 9.88
N VAL A 76 -11.84 5.03 8.58
CA VAL A 76 -12.59 5.81 7.58
C VAL A 76 -14.07 5.41 7.55
N SER A 77 -14.37 4.10 7.52
CA SER A 77 -15.76 3.62 7.56
C SER A 77 -16.49 4.00 8.86
N ARG A 78 -15.76 4.04 9.99
CA ARG A 78 -16.32 4.34 11.31
C ARG A 78 -16.57 5.84 11.53
N PHE A 79 -15.62 6.68 11.13
CA PHE A 79 -15.63 8.10 11.46
C PHE A 79 -16.13 8.99 10.32
N GLY A 80 -16.23 8.46 9.10
CA GLY A 80 -16.65 9.20 7.92
C GLY A 80 -15.67 10.31 7.54
N ASN A 81 -16.20 11.45 7.10
CA ASN A 81 -15.40 12.54 6.58
C ASN A 81 -14.89 13.48 7.70
N LEU A 82 -13.84 13.04 8.41
CA LEU A 82 -13.18 13.91 9.38
C LEU A 82 -12.51 15.11 8.69
N PRO A 83 -12.53 16.30 9.32
CA PRO A 83 -11.93 17.49 8.73
C PRO A 83 -10.41 17.34 8.61
N ILE A 84 -9.86 17.81 7.50
CA ILE A 84 -8.41 17.92 7.30
C ILE A 84 -7.84 18.96 8.27
N PRO A 85 -6.75 18.66 9.00
CA PRO A 85 -6.05 19.64 9.84
C PRO A 85 -5.73 20.93 9.08
N LEU A 86 -5.89 22.10 9.74
CA LEU A 86 -5.70 23.41 9.10
C LEU A 86 -4.31 23.58 8.49
N SER A 87 -3.28 23.08 9.16
CA SER A 87 -1.89 23.08 8.68
C SER A 87 -1.70 22.31 7.38
N LEU A 88 -2.58 21.36 7.05
CA LEU A 88 -2.51 20.57 5.81
C LEU A 88 -3.46 21.08 4.72
N ARG A 89 -4.31 22.08 5.01
CA ARG A 89 -5.22 22.63 4.00
C ARG A 89 -4.48 23.52 3.02
N ASN A 90 -4.76 23.34 1.75
CA ASN A 90 -4.21 24.20 0.71
C ASN A 90 -4.82 25.62 0.78
N ALA A 91 -3.96 26.64 0.69
CA ALA A 91 -4.33 28.05 0.81
C ALA A 91 -4.18 28.80 -0.52
N THR A 92 -4.96 28.38 -1.52
CA THR A 92 -4.85 28.91 -2.89
C THR A 92 -5.47 30.30 -3.06
N THR A 93 -6.43 30.68 -2.22
CA THR A 93 -7.12 31.99 -2.29
C THR A 93 -6.74 32.91 -1.15
N LYS A 94 -6.94 34.23 -1.32
CA LYS A 94 -6.73 35.23 -0.25
C LYS A 94 -7.62 34.95 0.96
N LEU A 95 -8.88 34.55 0.74
CA LEU A 95 -9.79 34.18 1.82
C LEU A 95 -9.25 32.99 2.63
N MET A 96 -8.76 31.94 1.97
CA MET A 96 -8.19 30.76 2.64
C MET A 96 -6.94 31.10 3.46
N LYS A 97 -6.06 31.96 2.94
CA LYS A 97 -4.90 32.45 3.68
C LYS A 97 -5.31 33.24 4.93
N ASN A 98 -6.32 34.12 4.79
CA ASN A 98 -6.86 34.89 5.92
C ASN A 98 -7.54 33.99 6.98
N LEU A 99 -8.08 32.85 6.57
CA LEU A 99 -8.65 31.82 7.45
C LEU A 99 -7.58 30.89 8.06
N GLY A 100 -6.29 31.16 7.85
CA GLY A 100 -5.19 30.38 8.43
C GLY A 100 -4.94 29.02 7.78
N TYR A 101 -5.36 28.83 6.52
CA TYR A 101 -5.09 27.56 5.84
C TYR A 101 -3.60 27.46 5.57
N GLY A 102 -2.99 26.33 5.95
CA GLY A 102 -1.56 26.07 5.73
C GLY A 102 -0.61 27.05 6.42
N SER A 103 -1.07 27.85 7.40
CA SER A 103 -0.23 28.84 8.10
C SER A 103 0.94 28.20 8.84
N ASP A 104 0.71 27.00 9.38
CA ASP A 104 1.67 26.24 10.19
C ASP A 104 2.14 24.97 9.45
N TYR A 105 2.12 25.01 8.11
CA TYR A 105 2.61 23.88 7.30
C TYR A 105 4.13 23.80 7.36
N GLU A 106 4.64 22.64 7.78
CA GLU A 106 6.05 22.29 7.71
C GLU A 106 6.23 21.07 6.81
N MET A 107 7.17 21.14 5.87
CA MET A 107 7.39 20.09 4.87
C MET A 107 7.77 18.73 5.49
N TYR A 108 8.55 18.75 6.57
CA TYR A 108 9.04 17.56 7.27
C TYR A 108 8.76 17.69 8.76
N SER A 109 7.49 17.88 9.12
CA SER A 109 7.10 18.02 10.52
C SER A 109 7.17 16.68 11.26
N GLU A 110 7.58 16.73 12.52
CA GLU A 110 7.46 15.63 13.48
C GLU A 110 6.08 15.60 14.16
N ALA A 111 5.23 16.60 13.88
CA ALA A 111 3.88 16.69 14.42
C ALA A 111 2.95 15.61 13.84
N ASP A 112 1.93 15.23 14.60
CA ASP A 112 0.89 14.34 14.10
C ASP A 112 0.03 15.05 13.04
N LEU A 113 -0.09 14.41 11.88
CA LEU A 113 -0.80 14.93 10.71
C LEU A 113 -2.22 14.38 10.59
N LEU A 114 -2.66 13.53 11.51
CA LEU A 114 -4.00 12.96 11.51
C LEU A 114 -5.03 13.96 12.05
N PRO A 115 -6.32 13.81 11.66
CA PRO A 115 -7.41 14.56 12.28
C PRO A 115 -7.49 14.34 13.79
N GLU A 116 -8.08 15.30 14.50
CA GLU A 116 -8.15 15.32 15.98
C GLU A 116 -8.59 13.98 16.60
N LYS A 117 -9.60 13.32 16.03
CA LYS A 117 -10.12 12.03 16.53
C LYS A 117 -9.19 10.84 16.34
N LEU A 118 -8.12 11.00 15.58
CA LEU A 118 -7.15 9.97 15.20
C LEU A 118 -5.73 10.32 15.67
N LEU A 119 -5.53 11.40 16.43
CA LEU A 119 -4.21 11.76 16.96
C LEU A 119 -3.62 10.60 17.78
N GLY A 120 -2.33 10.36 17.56
CA GLY A 120 -1.54 9.28 18.15
C GLY A 120 -1.73 7.92 17.48
N LYS A 121 -2.64 7.78 16.51
CA LYS A 121 -2.83 6.49 15.82
C LYS A 121 -1.62 6.13 14.97
N LYS A 122 -1.15 4.89 15.15
CA LYS A 122 -0.13 4.27 14.31
C LYS A 122 -0.71 3.04 13.62
N TYR A 123 -0.94 3.16 12.31
CA TYR A 123 -1.45 2.06 11.50
C TYR A 123 -0.37 1.06 11.11
N PHE A 124 0.79 1.55 10.69
CA PHE A 124 1.93 0.71 10.38
C PHE A 124 2.69 0.35 11.66
N GLN A 125 2.83 -0.95 11.91
CA GLN A 125 3.60 -1.50 13.02
C GLN A 125 4.81 -2.26 12.47
N LYS A 126 6.02 -1.81 12.82
CA LYS A 126 7.25 -2.47 12.38
C LYS A 126 7.37 -3.80 13.13
N LYS A 127 7.55 -4.89 12.38
CA LYS A 127 7.87 -6.23 12.90
C LYS A 127 9.37 -6.45 12.85
#